data_AF-A0A935ZDW5-F1
#
_entry.id   AF-A0A935ZDW5-F1
#
_cell.length_a   1.000
_cell.length_b   1.000
_cell.length_c   1.000
_cell.angle_alpha   90.00
_cell.angle_beta   90.00
_cell.angle_gamma   90.00
#
_symmetry.space_group_name_H-M   'P 1'
#
loop_
_entity.id
_entity.type
_entity.pdbx_description
1 polymer ?
#
loop_
_entity_poly.entity_id
_entity_poly.type
_entity_poly.pdbx_seq_one_letter_code
_entity_poly.pdbx_strand_id
1 'polypeptide(L)'
;MWGLLVATHVMANVVWIGAIASVGWLVRRAADPSLGETERKTLGQAAYRLLYQRAAAPAFAASFLLGVARLLESPKGYFSQHWFHGKLFFALVVIGLHHVVGAKAKKADGGSSQGLESSAILTGALLAATFLTVVFAVMKSSLVP
;
A
#
# COMPACT_ATOMS: atom_id res chain seq x y z
N MET A 1 26.88 0.41 3.21
CA MET A 1 25.61 0.43 3.99
C MET A 1 24.45 1.04 3.22
N TRP A 2 24.64 2.16 2.50
CA TRP A 2 23.59 2.81 1.69
C TRP A 2 22.81 1.87 0.74
N GLY A 3 23.51 1.03 -0.03
CA GLY A 3 22.86 0.12 -0.98
C GLY A 3 21.92 -0.90 -0.32
N LEU A 4 22.25 -1.38 0.88
CA LEU A 4 21.44 -2.35 1.61
C LEU A 4 20.13 -1.72 2.09
N LEU A 5 20.20 -0.50 2.63
CA LEU A 5 19.01 0.25 3.09
C LEU A 5 18.05 0.55 1.92
N VAL A 6 18.60 0.90 0.76
CA VAL A 6 17.81 1.07 -0.46
C VAL A 6 17.16 -0.26 -0.87
N ALA A 7 17.94 -1.33 -0.96
CA ALA A 7 17.46 -2.63 -1.40
C ALA A 7 16.37 -3.18 -0.49
N THR A 8 16.54 -3.12 0.83
CA THR A 8 15.53 -3.57 1.79
C THR A 8 14.28 -2.71 1.76
N HIS A 9 14.40 -1.38 1.59
CA HIS A 9 13.23 -0.51 1.44
C HIS A 9 12.44 -0.82 0.16
N VAL A 10 13.13 -1.05 -0.96
CA VAL A 10 12.48 -1.44 -2.22
C VAL A 10 11.80 -2.80 -2.08
N MET A 11 12.48 -3.78 -1.49
CA MET A 11 11.91 -5.11 -1.24
C MET A 11 10.66 -5.03 -0.35
N ALA A 12 10.72 -4.26 0.73
CA ALA A 12 9.57 -4.04 1.61
C ALA A 12 8.39 -3.39 0.88
N ASN A 13 8.65 -2.42 -0.01
CA ASN A 13 7.61 -1.83 -0.86
C ASN A 13 6.98 -2.86 -1.81
N VAL A 14 7.77 -3.70 -2.48
CA VAL A 14 7.24 -4.73 -3.39
C VAL A 14 6.29 -5.68 -2.65
N VAL A 15 6.72 -6.18 -1.48
CA VAL A 15 5.89 -7.07 -0.66
C VAL A 15 4.64 -6.35 -0.16
N TRP A 16 4.79 -5.12 0.34
CA TRP A 16 3.67 -4.33 0.86
C TRP A 16 2.61 -4.05 -0.21
N ILE A 17 3.01 -3.52 -1.36
CA ILE A 17 2.10 -3.14 -2.45
C ILE A 17 1.42 -4.37 -3.05
N GLY A 18 2.15 -5.46 -3.27
CA GLY A 18 1.57 -6.71 -3.75
C GLY A 18 0.55 -7.30 -2.77
N ALA A 19 0.88 -7.30 -1.46
CA ALA A 19 -0.01 -7.80 -0.43
C ALA A 19 -1.29 -6.95 -0.31
N ILE A 20 -1.18 -5.62 -0.22
CA ILE A 20 -2.35 -4.76 -0.04
C ILE A 20 -3.25 -4.71 -1.30
N ALA A 21 -2.67 -4.80 -2.49
CA ALA A 21 -3.45 -4.94 -3.72
C ALA A 21 -4.27 -6.24 -3.68
N SER A 22 -3.64 -7.35 -3.30
CA SER A 22 -4.30 -8.65 -3.14
C SER A 22 -5.42 -8.61 -2.08
N VAL A 23 -5.21 -7.92 -0.95
CA VAL A 23 -6.27 -7.66 0.04
C VAL A 23 -7.47 -6.98 -0.64
N GLY A 24 -7.23 -5.88 -1.37
CA GLY A 24 -8.32 -5.13 -1.98
C GLY A 24 -9.08 -5.91 -3.05
N TRP A 25 -8.41 -6.79 -3.79
CA TRP A 25 -9.05 -7.71 -4.74
C TRP A 25 -9.92 -8.76 -4.03
N LEU A 26 -9.41 -9.39 -2.97
CA LEU A 26 -10.19 -10.36 -2.19
C LEU A 26 -11.41 -9.70 -1.53
N VAL A 27 -11.26 -8.48 -1.02
CA VAL A 27 -12.38 -7.71 -0.47
C VAL A 27 -13.44 -7.43 -1.53
N ARG A 28 -13.04 -7.03 -2.75
CA ARG A 28 -13.99 -6.84 -3.85
C ARG A 28 -14.69 -8.15 -4.20
N ARG A 29 -13.97 -9.28 -4.22
CA ARG A 29 -14.56 -10.59 -4.52
C ARG A 29 -15.51 -11.03 -3.41
N ALA A 30 -15.20 -10.76 -2.15
CA ALA A 30 -16.10 -11.01 -1.02
C ALA A 30 -17.41 -10.19 -1.08
N ALA A 31 -17.46 -9.12 -1.87
CA ALA A 31 -18.67 -8.33 -2.12
C ALA A 31 -19.59 -8.92 -3.20
N ASP A 32 -19.15 -9.99 -3.88
CA ASP A 32 -19.87 -10.51 -5.03
C ASP A 32 -21.18 -11.23 -4.60
N PRO A 33 -22.35 -10.78 -5.07
CA PRO A 33 -23.63 -11.40 -4.71
C PRO A 33 -23.78 -12.81 -5.29
N SER A 34 -22.99 -13.19 -6.31
CA SER A 34 -23.05 -14.53 -6.90
C SER A 34 -22.46 -15.61 -5.99
N LEU A 35 -21.71 -15.24 -4.96
CA LEU A 35 -21.03 -16.17 -4.05
C LEU A 35 -21.94 -16.61 -2.91
N GLY A 36 -21.71 -17.81 -2.41
CA GLY A 36 -22.33 -18.26 -1.16
C GLY A 36 -21.83 -17.47 0.05
N GLU A 37 -22.60 -17.45 1.14
CA GLU A 37 -22.21 -16.75 2.38
C GLU A 37 -20.89 -17.27 2.95
N THR A 38 -20.71 -18.60 2.99
CA THR A 38 -19.48 -19.25 3.44
C THR A 38 -18.27 -18.79 2.62
N GLU A 39 -18.39 -18.74 1.31
CA GLU A 39 -17.29 -18.33 0.41
C GLU A 39 -16.91 -16.87 0.64
N ARG A 40 -17.89 -15.96 0.72
CA ARG A 40 -17.64 -14.54 1.04
C ARG A 40 -16.91 -14.38 2.37
N LYS A 41 -17.32 -15.15 3.39
CA LYS A 41 -16.69 -15.14 4.71
C LYS A 41 -15.26 -15.65 4.66
N THR A 42 -14.99 -16.74 3.95
CA THR A 42 -13.63 -17.26 3.74
C THR A 42 -12.72 -16.24 3.05
N LEU A 43 -13.23 -15.54 2.03
CA LEU A 43 -12.50 -14.48 1.34
C LEU A 43 -12.20 -13.29 2.26
N GLY A 44 -13.16 -12.86 3.08
CA GLY A 44 -12.98 -11.81 4.08
C GLY A 44 -11.90 -12.18 5.12
N GLN A 45 -11.95 -13.42 5.61
CA GLN A 45 -10.94 -13.95 6.54
C GLN A 45 -9.55 -14.00 5.91
N ALA A 46 -9.43 -14.46 4.66
CA ALA A 46 -8.16 -14.47 3.93
C ALA A 46 -7.62 -13.04 3.70
N ALA A 47 -8.49 -12.11 3.30
CA ALA A 47 -8.12 -10.71 3.09
C ALA A 47 -7.58 -10.06 4.37
N TYR A 48 -8.26 -10.24 5.51
CA TYR A 48 -7.88 -9.57 6.75
C TYR A 48 -6.81 -10.32 7.54
N ARG A 49 -7.06 -11.58 7.91
CA ARG A 49 -6.24 -12.32 8.88
C ARG A 49 -4.95 -12.85 8.26
N LEU A 50 -4.98 -13.24 6.99
CA LEU A 50 -3.82 -13.77 6.29
C LEU A 50 -3.05 -12.66 5.61
N LEU A 51 -3.68 -11.91 4.69
CA LEU A 51 -2.95 -10.93 3.89
C LEU A 51 -2.73 -9.61 4.61
N TYR A 52 -3.76 -8.98 5.18
CA TYR A 52 -3.58 -7.66 5.79
C TYR A 52 -2.71 -7.74 7.06
N GLN A 53 -3.09 -8.58 8.03
CA GLN A 53 -2.42 -8.64 9.33
C GLN A 53 -1.03 -9.29 9.28
N ARG A 54 -0.82 -10.33 8.45
CA ARG A 54 0.45 -11.09 8.45
C ARG A 54 1.39 -10.72 7.33
N ALA A 55 0.94 -10.03 6.28
CA ALA A 55 1.80 -9.62 5.16
C ALA A 55 1.81 -8.09 4.96
N ALA A 56 0.66 -7.48 4.65
CA ALA A 56 0.60 -6.08 4.24
C ALA A 56 1.00 -5.11 5.37
N ALA A 57 0.47 -5.26 6.58
CA ALA A 57 0.78 -4.37 7.70
C ALA A 57 2.24 -4.50 8.20
N PRO A 58 2.82 -5.71 8.35
CA PRO A 58 4.25 -5.84 8.66
C PRO A 58 5.16 -5.29 7.56
N ALA A 59 4.85 -5.55 6.29
CA ALA A 59 5.63 -5.03 5.16
C ALA A 59 5.51 -3.50 5.04
N PHE A 60 4.33 -2.94 5.30
CA PHE A 60 4.14 -1.49 5.45
C PHE A 60 5.05 -0.93 6.54
N ALA A 61 5.01 -1.50 7.75
CA ALA A 61 5.81 -1.03 8.88
C ALA A 61 7.31 -1.07 8.54
N ALA A 62 7.78 -2.17 7.94
CA ALA A 62 9.16 -2.27 7.46
C ALA A 62 9.49 -1.20 6.41
N SER A 63 8.64 -1.03 5.39
CA SER A 63 8.86 -0.02 4.35
C SER A 63 8.88 1.39 4.92
N PHE A 64 7.93 1.72 5.79
CA PHE A 64 7.81 3.03 6.44
C PHE A 64 9.04 3.35 7.28
N LEU A 65 9.45 2.43 8.17
CA LEU A 65 10.63 2.62 9.01
C LEU A 65 11.91 2.77 8.18
N LEU A 66 12.08 1.98 7.13
CA LEU A 66 13.23 2.09 6.23
C LEU A 66 13.18 3.40 5.43
N GLY A 67 12.00 3.86 5.01
CA GLY A 67 11.80 5.13 4.34
C GLY A 67 12.14 6.33 5.22
N VAL A 68 11.72 6.29 6.49
CA VAL A 68 12.09 7.28 7.51
C VAL A 68 13.60 7.25 7.76
N ALA A 69 14.20 6.07 7.95
CA ALA A 69 15.63 5.93 8.13
C ALA A 69 16.42 6.57 6.97
N ARG A 70 15.97 6.37 5.73
CA ARG A 70 16.56 7.03 4.55
C ARG A 70 16.41 8.54 4.56
N LEU A 71 15.25 9.06 4.94
CA LEU A 71 15.04 10.50 5.03
C LEU A 71 15.98 11.12 6.08
N LEU A 72 16.22 10.43 7.19
CA LEU A 72 17.10 10.88 8.27
C LEU A 72 18.59 10.92 7.89
N GLU A 73 19.02 10.25 6.82
CA GLU A 73 20.40 10.34 6.33
C GLU A 73 20.73 11.74 5.77
N SER A 74 19.74 12.46 5.22
CA SER A 74 19.92 13.85 4.77
C SER A 74 18.60 14.61 4.67
N PRO A 75 17.96 15.00 5.80
CA PRO A 75 16.65 15.63 5.78
C PRO A 75 16.61 16.89 4.92
N LYS A 76 17.57 17.81 5.15
CA LYS A 76 17.67 19.07 4.40
C LYS A 76 17.86 18.83 2.90
N GLY A 77 18.67 17.83 2.53
CA GLY A 77 18.95 17.50 1.14
C GLY A 77 17.77 16.86 0.40
N TYR A 78 16.87 16.15 1.10
CA TYR A 78 15.63 15.65 0.49
C TYR A 78 14.56 16.74 0.39
N PHE A 79 14.36 17.53 1.45
CA PHE A 79 13.33 18.57 1.46
C PHE A 79 13.65 19.78 0.58
N SER A 80 14.88 19.93 0.09
CA SER A 80 15.21 20.95 -0.92
C SER A 80 14.88 20.51 -2.35
N GLN A 81 14.46 19.26 -2.57
CA GLN A 81 14.32 18.68 -3.90
C GLN A 81 12.84 18.56 -4.31
N HIS A 82 12.45 19.18 -5.43
CA HIS A 82 11.06 19.18 -5.90
C HIS A 82 10.49 17.77 -6.14
N TRP A 83 11.30 16.84 -6.66
CA TRP A 83 10.86 15.45 -6.87
C TRP A 83 10.48 14.76 -5.56
N PHE A 84 11.10 15.13 -4.44
CA PHE A 84 10.85 14.51 -3.15
C PHE A 84 9.48 14.91 -2.59
N HIS A 85 9.03 16.16 -2.80
CA HIS A 85 7.69 16.58 -2.39
C HIS A 85 6.61 15.80 -3.13
N GLY A 86 6.74 15.63 -4.45
CA GLY A 86 5.83 14.81 -5.25
C GLY A 86 5.81 13.36 -4.79
N LYS A 87 7.00 12.76 -4.63
CA LYS A 87 7.13 11.39 -4.08
C LYS A 87 6.46 11.25 -2.71
N LEU A 88 6.71 12.18 -1.80
CA LEU A 88 6.20 12.14 -0.43
C LEU A 88 4.67 12.28 -0.40
N PHE A 89 4.12 13.18 -1.22
CA PHE A 89 2.67 13.34 -1.35
C PHE A 89 2.01 12.02 -1.77
N PHE A 90 2.48 11.40 -2.86
CA PHE A 90 1.90 10.14 -3.32
C PHE A 90 2.14 8.98 -2.33
N ALA A 91 3.28 8.95 -1.64
CA ALA A 91 3.51 7.97 -0.58
C ALA A 91 2.48 8.11 0.56
N LEU A 92 2.17 9.33 1.00
CA LEU A 92 1.14 9.56 2.02
C LEU A 92 -0.26 9.15 1.54
N VAL A 93 -0.58 9.38 0.26
CA VAL A 93 -1.83 8.89 -0.36
C VAL A 93 -1.91 7.36 -0.31
N VAL A 94 -0.83 6.66 -0.68
CA VAL A 94 -0.75 5.19 -0.61
C VAL A 94 -0.95 4.69 0.82
N ILE A 95 -0.36 5.34 1.81
CA ILE A 95 -0.53 5.01 3.24
C ILE A 95 -2.00 5.18 3.67
N GLY A 96 -2.63 6.29 3.29
CA GLY A 96 -4.05 6.51 3.56
C GLY A 96 -4.93 5.41 2.95
N LEU A 97 -4.70 5.09 1.67
CA LEU A 97 -5.44 4.04 0.97
C LEU A 97 -5.20 2.65 1.58
N HIS A 98 -3.98 2.35 2.04
CA HIS A 98 -3.65 1.10 2.75
C HIS A 98 -4.56 0.91 3.97
N HIS A 99 -4.74 1.94 4.80
CA HIS A 99 -5.60 1.85 5.97
C HIS A 99 -7.09 1.75 5.61
N VAL A 100 -7.54 2.43 4.56
CA VAL A 100 -8.93 2.32 4.07
C VAL A 100 -9.22 0.90 3.56
N VAL A 101 -8.32 0.31 2.78
CA VAL A 101 -8.43 -1.09 2.32
C VAL A 101 -8.39 -2.04 3.50
N GLY A 102 -7.51 -1.82 4.48
CA GLY A 102 -7.45 -2.59 5.72
C GLY A 102 -8.75 -2.56 6.54
N ALA A 103 -9.37 -1.38 6.66
CA ALA A 103 -10.66 -1.24 7.33
C ALA A 103 -11.78 -2.00 6.62
N LYS A 104 -11.78 -2.03 5.28
CA LYS A 104 -12.73 -2.84 4.49
C LYS A 104 -12.47 -4.33 4.64
N ALA A 105 -11.20 -4.76 4.67
CA ALA A 105 -10.86 -6.14 4.96
C ALA A 105 -11.38 -6.58 6.33
N LYS A 106 -11.22 -5.74 7.36
CA LYS A 106 -11.77 -6.01 8.70
C LYS A 106 -13.30 -6.14 8.70
N LYS A 107 -14.00 -5.31 7.92
CA LYS A 107 -15.46 -5.41 7.74
C LYS A 107 -15.86 -6.72 7.04
N ALA A 108 -15.13 -7.11 5.99
CA ALA A 108 -15.36 -8.36 5.27
C ALA A 108 -15.17 -9.59 6.16
N ASP A 109 -14.14 -9.60 7.02
CA ASP A 109 -13.92 -10.65 8.03
C ASP A 109 -15.09 -10.76 9.02
N GLY A 110 -15.68 -9.62 9.39
CA GLY A 110 -16.86 -9.53 10.24
C GLY A 110 -18.18 -9.87 9.56
N GLY A 111 -18.18 -10.25 8.28
CA GLY A 111 -19.38 -10.59 7.51
C GLY A 111 -20.17 -9.40 6.95
N SER A 112 -19.65 -8.17 7.06
CA SER A 112 -20.30 -6.99 6.49
C SER A 112 -19.95 -6.83 5.01
N SER A 113 -20.96 -6.71 4.15
CA SER A 113 -20.80 -6.42 2.72
C SER A 113 -20.79 -4.91 2.39
N GLN A 114 -21.04 -4.04 3.38
CA GLN A 114 -21.28 -2.62 3.14
C GLN A 114 -20.03 -1.91 2.58
N GLY A 115 -20.17 -1.39 1.36
CA GLY A 115 -19.14 -0.62 0.68
C GLY A 115 -17.91 -1.43 0.26
N LEU A 116 -17.94 -2.77 0.30
CA LEU A 116 -16.81 -3.59 -0.17
C LEU A 116 -16.62 -3.50 -1.69
N GLU A 117 -17.68 -3.15 -2.43
CA GLU A 117 -17.66 -2.98 -3.89
C GLU A 117 -16.66 -1.91 -4.37
N SER A 118 -16.45 -0.86 -3.58
CA SER A 118 -15.52 0.22 -3.90
C SER A 118 -14.05 -0.19 -3.77
N SER A 119 -13.77 -1.39 -3.24
CA SER A 119 -12.41 -1.86 -2.97
C SER A 119 -11.57 -1.95 -4.24
N ALA A 120 -12.17 -2.31 -5.39
CA ALA A 120 -11.44 -2.34 -6.67
C ALA A 120 -10.94 -0.94 -7.09
N ILE A 121 -11.79 0.08 -6.94
CA ILE A 121 -11.43 1.48 -7.27
C ILE A 121 -10.32 1.96 -6.34
N LEU A 122 -10.41 1.65 -5.05
CA LEU A 122 -9.38 2.00 -4.07
C LEU A 122 -8.06 1.29 -4.35
N THR A 123 -8.09 0.02 -4.73
CA THR A 123 -6.90 -0.71 -5.17
C THR A 123 -6.30 -0.08 -6.43
N GLY A 124 -7.12 0.28 -7.41
CA GLY A 124 -6.66 0.99 -8.61
C GLY A 124 -6.00 2.32 -8.27
N ALA A 125 -6.62 3.13 -7.42
CA ALA A 125 -6.06 4.40 -6.95
C ALA A 125 -4.74 4.20 -6.18
N LEU A 126 -4.64 3.14 -5.36
CA LEU A 126 -3.43 2.80 -4.61
C LEU A 126 -2.28 2.44 -5.56
N LEU A 127 -2.55 1.63 -6.58
CA LEU A 127 -1.56 1.24 -7.58
C LEU A 127 -1.12 2.45 -8.43
N ALA A 128 -2.05 3.32 -8.82
CA ALA A 128 -1.75 4.56 -9.53
C ALA A 128 -0.88 5.51 -8.70
N ALA A 129 -1.21 5.73 -7.42
CA ALA A 129 -0.40 6.54 -6.51
C ALA A 129 0.99 5.93 -6.26
N THR A 130 1.08 4.60 -6.17
CA THR A 130 2.36 3.89 -6.08
C THR A 130 3.20 4.10 -7.33
N PHE A 131 2.60 3.96 -8.51
CA PHE A 131 3.27 4.22 -9.78
C PHE A 131 3.82 5.65 -9.84
N LEU A 132 3.02 6.64 -9.46
CA LEU A 132 3.47 8.04 -9.41
C LEU A 132 4.61 8.24 -8.41
N THR A 133 4.58 7.58 -7.24
CA THR A 133 5.69 7.59 -6.27
C THR A 133 7.01 7.08 -6.92
N VAL A 134 6.92 6.03 -7.73
CA VAL A 134 8.08 5.48 -8.47
C VAL A 134 8.55 6.45 -9.56
N VAL A 135 7.64 7.03 -10.33
CA VAL A 135 7.96 8.01 -11.38
C VAL A 135 8.75 9.18 -10.81
N PHE A 136 8.29 9.79 -9.70
CA PHE A 136 9.03 10.88 -9.04
C PHE A 136 10.41 10.44 -8.53
N ALA A 137 10.54 9.20 -8.04
CA ALA A 137 11.83 8.68 -7.59
C ALA A 137 12.82 8.42 -8.74
N VAL A 138 12.33 7.93 -9.89
CA VAL A 138 13.16 7.63 -11.08
C VAL A 138 13.54 8.90 -11.84
N MET A 139 12.59 9.81 -12.03
CA MET A 139 12.80 11.08 -12.74
C MET A 139 13.54 12.14 -11.91
N LYS A 140 14.17 11.76 -10.79
CA LYS A 140 14.88 12.68 -9.90
C LYS A 140 15.94 13.54 -10.61
N SER A 141 16.55 13.06 -11.69
CA SER A 141 17.57 13.80 -12.47
C SER A 141 16.98 14.72 -13.53
N SER A 142 15.72 14.52 -13.90
CA SER A 142 15.00 15.35 -14.88
C SER A 142 14.12 16.41 -14.21
N LEU A 143 13.88 16.28 -12.91
CA LEU A 143 13.04 17.15 -12.08
C LEU A 143 13.84 18.06 -11.14
N VAL A 144 15.16 18.06 -11.32
CA VAL A 144 16.13 18.94 -10.64
C VAL A 144 16.89 19.67 -11.76
N PRO A 145 16.73 20.98 -11.92
CA PRO A 145 17.58 21.79 -12.79
C PRO A 145 19.06 21.73 -12.36
#